data_AF-X5DY67-F1
#
_entry.id   AF-X5DY67-F1
#
_cell.length_a   1.000
_cell.length_b   1.000
_cell.length_c   1.000
_cell.angle_alpha   90.00
_cell.angle_beta   90.00
_cell.angle_gamma   90.00
#
_symmetry.space_group_name_H-M   'P 1'
#
loop_
_entity.id
_entity.type
_entity.pdbx_description
1 polymer ?
#
loop_
_entity_poly.entity_id
_entity_poly.type
_entity_poly.pdbx_seq_one_letter_code
_entity_poly.pdbx_strand_id
1 'polypeptide(L)'
;MRRVKDPLRIPRVLETLAQAWESQPDLTLPQLYGVLESRGVGWNSTDEEVVDTLFALAAERPSLLTADSPGRYLVETEQPSYRVTLDPWWAAVRPARRGPETEAPQPVVWRHGGIRRCAIGQPLTVLSAEGTVHRFGLVTRITVLTTTVDSITDAPDLGGLQREELDGHVYLLRLAGDEHAGTTVLLDHALWIFDVSRREVQRDRVPWTRLVSASVGTELVVERPNGGRMQLPVVEQITVLE
;
A
#
# COMPACT_ATOMS: atom_id res chain seq x y z
N MET A 1 41.74 -2.52 -33.48
CA MET A 1 40.85 -1.39 -33.84
C MET A 1 39.78 -1.28 -32.76
N ARG A 2 39.68 -0.14 -32.07
CA ARG A 2 38.66 0.09 -31.04
C ARG A 2 37.34 0.36 -31.78
N ARG A 3 36.41 -0.61 -31.77
CA ARG A 3 35.09 -0.45 -32.39
C ARG A 3 34.36 0.61 -31.57
N VAL A 4 34.05 1.75 -32.17
CA VAL A 4 33.25 2.80 -31.55
C VAL A 4 31.86 2.19 -31.28
N LYS A 5 31.38 2.28 -30.04
CA LYS A 5 30.01 1.84 -29.68
C LYS A 5 29.01 2.81 -30.31
N ASP A 6 27.84 2.30 -30.71
CA ASP A 6 26.77 3.12 -31.30
C ASP A 6 26.36 4.25 -30.33
N PRO A 7 26.50 5.54 -30.71
CA PRO A 7 26.12 6.65 -29.86
C PRO A 7 24.61 6.73 -29.57
N LEU A 8 23.76 6.09 -30.38
CA LEU A 8 22.30 6.05 -30.16
C LEU A 8 21.89 5.25 -28.91
N ARG A 9 22.83 4.52 -28.29
CA ARG A 9 22.61 3.87 -26.99
C ARG A 9 22.44 4.89 -25.84
N ILE A 10 23.08 6.06 -25.93
CA ILE A 10 23.14 7.03 -24.83
C ILE A 10 21.76 7.64 -24.53
N PRO A 11 20.99 8.16 -25.50
CA PRO A 11 19.66 8.69 -25.25
C PRO A 11 18.75 7.69 -24.53
N ARG A 12 18.73 6.43 -24.97
CA ARG A 12 17.93 5.37 -24.36
C ARG A 12 18.28 5.15 -22.87
N VAL A 13 19.57 5.11 -22.54
CA VAL A 13 20.01 4.96 -21.14
C VAL A 13 19.57 6.16 -20.30
N LEU A 14 19.72 7.38 -20.82
CA LEU A 14 19.33 8.60 -20.11
C LEU A 14 17.81 8.70 -19.91
N GLU A 15 17.02 8.32 -20.91
CA GLU A 15 15.56 8.27 -20.82
C GLU A 15 15.09 7.27 -19.76
N THR A 16 15.66 6.06 -19.76
CA THR A 16 15.32 5.02 -18.77
C THR A 16 15.75 5.44 -17.36
N LEU A 17 16.91 6.09 -17.25
CA LEU A 17 17.40 6.66 -15.99
C LEU A 17 16.44 7.74 -15.46
N ALA A 18 16.03 8.67 -16.33
CA ALA A 18 15.09 9.72 -15.97
C ALA A 18 13.77 9.14 -15.46
N GLN A 19 13.19 8.17 -16.18
CA GLN A 19 11.93 7.53 -15.77
C GLN A 19 12.03 6.82 -14.41
N ALA A 20 13.10 6.06 -14.18
CA ALA A 20 13.32 5.40 -12.90
C ALA A 20 13.56 6.39 -11.75
N TRP A 21 14.20 7.53 -12.04
CA TRP A 21 14.50 8.56 -11.06
C TRP A 21 13.28 9.43 -10.72
N GLU A 22 12.45 9.77 -11.71
CA GLU A 22 11.16 10.46 -11.51
C GLU A 22 10.22 9.67 -10.59
N SER A 23 10.35 8.35 -10.56
CA SER A 23 9.60 7.48 -9.67
C SER A 23 10.05 7.55 -8.21
N GLN A 24 11.23 8.11 -7.95
CA GLN A 24 11.90 8.15 -6.65
C GLN A 24 12.60 9.50 -6.43
N PRO A 25 11.84 10.62 -6.38
CA PRO A 25 12.39 11.98 -6.41
C PRO A 25 13.25 12.33 -5.18
N ASP A 26 13.07 11.61 -4.07
CA ASP A 26 13.85 11.80 -2.85
C ASP A 26 15.29 11.28 -2.95
N LEU A 27 15.58 10.42 -3.94
CA LEU A 27 16.93 9.95 -4.17
C LEU A 27 17.72 11.01 -4.95
N THR A 28 18.96 11.22 -4.55
CA THR A 28 19.96 11.89 -5.40
C THR A 28 20.50 10.90 -6.44
N LEU A 29 21.05 11.39 -7.55
CA LEU A 29 21.65 10.52 -8.57
C LEU A 29 22.71 9.54 -8.01
N PRO A 30 23.63 9.95 -7.10
CA PRO A 30 24.55 9.00 -6.47
C PRO A 30 23.85 7.91 -5.64
N GLN A 31 22.76 8.25 -4.95
CA GLN A 31 21.97 7.26 -4.21
C GLN A 31 21.26 6.29 -5.16
N LEU A 32 20.74 6.77 -6.29
CA LEU A 32 20.17 5.90 -7.33
C LEU A 32 21.23 4.94 -7.89
N TYR A 33 22.46 5.40 -8.11
CA TYR A 33 23.57 4.51 -8.47
C TYR A 33 23.87 3.48 -7.38
N GLY A 34 23.84 3.87 -6.10
CA GLY A 34 23.98 2.91 -4.99
C GLY A 34 22.88 1.84 -4.99
N VAL A 35 21.64 2.21 -5.35
CA VAL A 35 20.53 1.26 -5.53
C VAL A 35 20.83 0.30 -6.70
N LEU A 36 21.29 0.81 -7.84
CA LEU A 36 21.70 -0.03 -8.98
C LEU A 36 22.83 -0.99 -8.61
N GLU A 37 23.83 -0.53 -7.87
CA GLU A 37 24.96 -1.34 -7.41
C GLU A 37 24.51 -2.49 -6.51
N SER A 38 23.61 -2.23 -5.56
CA SER A 38 23.01 -3.28 -4.73
C SER A 38 22.22 -4.33 -5.52
N ARG A 39 21.83 -4.01 -6.77
CA ARG A 39 21.16 -4.91 -7.72
C ARG A 39 22.11 -5.54 -8.73
N GLY A 40 23.42 -5.37 -8.54
CA GLY A 40 24.46 -6.03 -9.34
C GLY A 40 24.97 -5.21 -10.53
N VAL A 41 24.51 -3.97 -10.71
CA VAL A 41 25.06 -3.06 -11.73
C VAL A 41 26.41 -2.52 -11.26
N GLY A 42 27.47 -2.82 -12.00
CA GLY A 42 28.82 -2.37 -11.67
C GLY A 42 29.57 -1.83 -12.88
N TRP A 43 30.87 -1.59 -12.70
CA TRP A 43 31.76 -1.05 -13.74
C TRP A 43 31.82 -1.91 -15.01
N ASN A 44 31.60 -3.22 -14.88
CA ASN A 44 31.65 -4.16 -15.99
C ASN A 44 30.28 -4.40 -16.64
N SER A 45 29.23 -3.75 -16.13
CA SER A 45 27.88 -3.93 -16.67
C SER A 45 27.73 -3.31 -18.05
N THR A 46 26.90 -3.94 -18.86
CA THR A 46 26.50 -3.45 -20.17
C THR A 46 25.42 -2.37 -20.02
N ASP A 47 25.22 -1.57 -21.08
CA ASP A 47 24.14 -0.58 -21.07
C ASP A 47 22.77 -1.28 -21.00
N GLU A 48 22.66 -2.45 -21.63
CA GLU A 48 21.47 -3.29 -21.60
C GLU A 48 21.14 -3.75 -20.17
N GLU A 49 22.12 -4.25 -19.41
CA GLU A 49 21.94 -4.64 -18.01
C GLU A 49 21.54 -3.45 -17.12
N VAL A 50 22.11 -2.27 -17.36
CA VAL A 50 21.72 -1.04 -16.66
C VAL A 50 20.26 -0.69 -16.97
N VAL A 51 19.89 -0.72 -18.24
CA VAL A 51 18.53 -0.43 -18.71
C VAL A 51 17.53 -1.44 -18.14
N ASP A 52 17.83 -2.72 -18.16
CA ASP A 52 16.97 -3.77 -17.60
C ASP A 52 16.78 -3.59 -16.08
N THR A 53 17.84 -3.22 -15.36
CA THR A 53 17.76 -2.94 -13.91
C THR A 53 16.93 -1.69 -13.62
N LEU A 54 17.10 -0.62 -14.41
CA LEU A 54 16.29 0.60 -14.30
C LEU A 54 14.81 0.34 -14.60
N PHE A 55 14.52 -0.48 -15.63
CA PHE A 55 13.15 -0.90 -15.92
C PHE A 55 12.54 -1.71 -14.77
N ALA A 56 13.29 -2.65 -14.19
CA ALA A 56 12.83 -3.40 -13.02
C ALA A 56 12.52 -2.47 -11.83
N LEU A 57 13.38 -1.48 -11.57
CA LEU A 57 13.13 -0.47 -10.53
C LEU A 57 11.87 0.34 -10.80
N ALA A 58 11.67 0.81 -12.02
CA ALA A 58 10.48 1.59 -12.41
C ALA A 58 9.21 0.73 -12.41
N ALA A 59 9.32 -0.58 -12.66
CA ALA A 59 8.19 -1.51 -12.60
C ALA A 59 7.72 -1.76 -11.16
N GLU A 60 8.65 -1.84 -10.18
CA GLU A 60 8.31 -1.99 -8.76
C GLU A 60 7.71 -0.71 -8.16
N ARG A 61 8.18 0.45 -8.64
CA ARG A 61 7.78 1.78 -8.18
C ARG A 61 7.49 2.65 -9.40
N PRO A 62 6.26 2.62 -9.94
CA PRO A 62 5.92 3.45 -11.09
C PRO A 62 5.79 4.93 -10.68
N SER A 63 6.08 5.85 -11.59
CA SER A 63 5.88 7.30 -11.36
C SER A 63 4.43 7.75 -11.57
N LEU A 64 3.60 6.93 -12.20
CA LEU A 64 2.23 7.25 -12.62
C LEU A 64 1.35 6.00 -12.60
N LEU A 65 0.13 6.12 -12.06
CA LEU A 65 -0.96 5.17 -12.29
C LEU A 65 -1.98 5.76 -13.26
N THR A 66 -2.39 4.93 -14.21
CA THR A 66 -3.44 5.23 -15.18
C THR A 66 -4.74 4.50 -14.81
N ALA A 67 -5.85 4.86 -15.46
CA ALA A 67 -7.13 4.19 -15.25
C ALA A 67 -7.09 2.69 -15.60
N ASP A 68 -6.20 2.28 -16.51
CA ASP A 68 -6.06 0.90 -16.98
C ASP A 68 -5.00 0.10 -16.21
N SER A 69 -4.47 0.65 -15.11
CA SER A 69 -3.47 -0.03 -14.28
C SER A 69 -4.11 -1.28 -13.65
N PRO A 70 -3.69 -2.49 -14.03
CA PRO A 70 -4.46 -3.72 -13.75
C PRO A 70 -4.22 -4.27 -12.34
N GLY A 71 -3.16 -3.83 -11.67
CA GLY A 71 -2.72 -4.41 -10.41
C GLY A 71 -3.31 -3.74 -9.17
N ARG A 72 -2.72 -4.10 -8.04
CA ARG A 72 -2.92 -3.44 -6.75
C ARG A 72 -1.69 -2.60 -6.42
N TYR A 73 -1.93 -1.38 -5.98
CA TYR A 73 -0.90 -0.39 -5.72
C TYR A 73 -1.06 0.21 -4.35
N LEU A 74 0.05 0.43 -3.65
CA LEU A 74 0.11 1.29 -2.49
C LEU A 74 0.59 2.67 -2.92
N VAL A 75 -0.23 3.68 -2.67
CA VAL A 75 0.09 5.08 -2.89
C VAL A 75 0.28 5.76 -1.54
N GLU A 76 1.45 6.36 -1.36
CA GLU A 76 1.74 7.18 -0.19
C GLU A 76 1.60 8.65 -0.54
N THR A 77 1.00 9.40 0.39
CA THR A 77 0.82 10.83 0.23
C THR A 77 1.39 11.62 1.40
N GLU A 78 1.59 12.91 1.17
CA GLU A 78 1.91 13.90 2.19
C GLU A 78 0.95 15.10 2.13
N GLN A 79 0.85 15.79 3.27
CA GLN A 79 0.08 17.02 3.42
C GLN A 79 -1.36 16.93 2.86
N PRO A 80 -2.24 16.08 3.43
CA PRO A 80 -2.06 15.20 4.59
C PRO A 80 -1.41 13.84 4.25
N SER A 81 -0.85 13.16 5.25
CA SER A 81 -0.15 11.89 5.04
C SER A 81 -1.08 10.67 5.12
N TYR A 82 -1.30 10.00 3.99
CA TYR A 82 -2.08 8.78 3.88
C TYR A 82 -1.30 7.64 3.24
N ARG A 83 -1.76 6.41 3.53
CA ARG A 83 -1.51 5.20 2.74
C ARG A 83 -2.82 4.84 2.06
N VAL A 84 -2.81 4.82 0.74
CA VAL A 84 -3.97 4.57 -0.11
C VAL A 84 -3.69 3.32 -0.94
N THR A 85 -4.36 2.22 -0.60
CA THR A 85 -4.31 0.99 -1.39
C THR A 85 -5.39 1.09 -2.47
N LEU A 86 -4.98 0.92 -3.73
CA LEU A 86 -5.86 0.99 -4.90
C LEU A 86 -5.78 -0.34 -5.66
N ASP A 87 -6.93 -0.91 -6.00
CA ASP A 87 -7.07 -1.95 -7.03
C ASP A 87 -7.97 -1.41 -8.16
N PRO A 88 -8.34 -2.20 -9.20
CA PRO A 88 -9.18 -1.70 -10.28
C PRO A 88 -10.58 -1.20 -9.86
N TRP A 89 -11.09 -1.55 -8.67
CA TRP A 89 -12.46 -1.29 -8.26
C TRP A 89 -12.60 -0.59 -6.90
N TRP A 90 -11.62 -0.73 -6.02
CA TRP A 90 -11.70 -0.35 -4.62
C TRP A 90 -10.51 0.53 -4.23
N ALA A 91 -10.82 1.52 -3.41
CA ALA A 91 -9.85 2.31 -2.67
C ALA A 91 -9.96 2.00 -1.18
N ALA A 92 -8.82 1.79 -0.55
CA ALA A 92 -8.70 1.69 0.90
C ALA A 92 -7.74 2.76 1.40
N VAL A 93 -8.23 3.68 2.22
CA VAL A 93 -7.42 4.80 2.72
C VAL A 93 -7.28 4.70 4.22
N ARG A 94 -6.03 4.82 4.68
CA ARG A 94 -5.68 4.89 6.10
C ARG A 94 -4.65 5.99 6.33
N PRO A 95 -4.65 6.63 7.51
CA PRO A 95 -3.59 7.56 7.90
C PRO A 95 -2.23 6.85 7.83
N ALA A 96 -1.22 7.54 7.30
CA ALA A 96 0.14 7.06 7.45
C ALA A 96 0.48 7.05 8.95
N ARG A 97 1.17 6.01 9.44
CA ARG A 97 1.48 5.82 10.88
C ARG A 97 2.30 6.97 11.52
N ARG A 98 2.62 8.04 10.79
CA ARG A 98 3.28 9.26 11.24
C ARG A 98 2.24 10.33 11.62
N GLY A 99 1.68 10.21 12.82
CA GLY A 99 0.81 11.22 13.40
C GLY A 99 0.54 10.92 14.89
N PRO A 100 0.14 11.92 15.70
CA PRO A 100 -0.29 11.67 17.07
C PRO A 100 -1.39 10.60 17.10
N GLU A 101 -1.30 9.63 18.01
CA GLU A 101 -2.23 8.49 18.06
C GLU A 101 -3.69 8.91 18.22
N THR A 102 -3.93 10.11 18.76
CA THR A 102 -5.22 10.66 19.20
C THR A 102 -6.07 11.33 18.13
N GLU A 103 -5.59 11.54 16.89
CA GLU A 103 -6.34 12.28 15.85
C GLU A 103 -6.41 11.56 14.48
N ALA A 104 -5.98 10.30 14.42
CA ALA A 104 -5.92 9.57 13.17
C ALA A 104 -7.34 9.14 12.72
N PRO A 105 -7.84 9.56 11.54
CA PRO A 105 -9.15 9.17 11.06
C PRO A 105 -9.22 7.65 10.84
N GLN A 106 -10.42 7.08 11.00
CA GLN A 106 -10.67 5.67 10.77
C GLN A 106 -10.28 5.28 9.33
N PRO A 107 -9.65 4.10 9.13
CA PRO A 107 -9.47 3.54 7.79
C PRO A 107 -10.81 3.28 7.11
N VAL A 108 -10.93 3.61 5.83
CA VAL A 108 -12.17 3.42 5.05
C VAL A 108 -11.87 2.67 3.75
N VAL A 109 -12.78 1.80 3.35
CA VAL A 109 -12.75 1.07 2.07
C VAL A 109 -14.02 1.39 1.30
N TRP A 110 -13.90 1.76 0.04
CA TRP A 110 -15.04 2.08 -0.82
C TRP A 110 -14.76 1.75 -2.28
N ARG A 111 -15.85 1.52 -3.03
CA ARG A 111 -15.77 1.30 -4.47
C ARG A 111 -15.54 2.63 -5.18
N HIS A 112 -14.61 2.66 -6.12
CA HIS A 112 -14.29 3.84 -6.91
C HIS A 112 -14.72 3.69 -8.38
N GLY A 113 -15.14 4.80 -8.98
CA GLY A 113 -15.38 4.91 -10.43
C GLY A 113 -14.11 5.12 -11.25
N GLY A 114 -12.95 5.25 -10.60
CA GLY A 114 -11.64 5.26 -11.26
C GLY A 114 -10.65 6.27 -10.69
N ILE A 115 -9.36 6.07 -11.03
CA ILE A 115 -8.27 6.96 -10.66
C ILE A 115 -8.23 8.14 -11.65
N ARG A 116 -8.36 9.37 -11.16
CA ARG A 116 -8.36 10.58 -12.00
C ARG A 116 -6.97 11.19 -12.15
N ARG A 117 -6.18 11.17 -11.07
CA ARG A 117 -4.77 11.59 -11.07
C ARG A 117 -4.03 10.84 -9.97
N CYS A 118 -2.95 10.18 -10.34
CA CYS A 118 -2.03 9.55 -9.40
C CYS A 118 -0.65 9.54 -10.05
N ALA A 119 0.14 10.59 -9.80
CA ALA A 119 1.50 10.72 -10.29
C ALA A 119 2.35 11.32 -9.18
N ILE A 120 3.62 10.91 -9.10
CA ILE A 120 4.57 11.45 -8.12
C ILE A 120 4.61 12.98 -8.20
N GLY A 121 4.56 13.65 -7.05
CA GLY A 121 4.54 15.12 -6.93
C GLY A 121 3.21 15.77 -7.30
N GLN A 122 2.16 15.00 -7.59
CA GLN A 122 0.83 15.53 -7.92
C GLN A 122 -0.22 15.17 -6.87
N PRO A 123 -1.32 15.94 -6.76
CA PRO A 123 -2.44 15.56 -5.89
C PRO A 123 -3.08 14.24 -6.31
N LEU A 124 -3.24 13.31 -5.37
CA LEU A 124 -4.01 12.09 -5.58
C LEU A 124 -5.50 12.44 -5.67
N THR A 125 -6.14 12.05 -6.78
CA THR A 125 -7.60 12.20 -6.96
C THR A 125 -8.24 10.89 -7.42
N VAL A 126 -9.29 10.48 -6.70
CA VAL A 126 -10.03 9.25 -6.95
C VAL A 126 -11.52 9.58 -7.04
N LEU A 127 -12.19 9.08 -8.07
CA LEU A 127 -13.64 9.25 -8.26
C LEU A 127 -14.36 8.12 -7.51
N SER A 128 -15.31 8.43 -6.64
CA SER A 128 -16.17 7.43 -6.01
C SER A 128 -17.14 6.81 -7.03
N ALA A 129 -17.73 5.66 -6.70
CA ALA A 129 -18.76 5.06 -7.56
C ALA A 129 -20.01 5.95 -7.71
N GLU A 130 -20.26 6.82 -6.74
CA GLU A 130 -21.35 7.80 -6.67
C GLU A 130 -21.02 9.12 -7.40
N GLY A 131 -19.82 9.23 -7.99
CA GLY A 131 -19.40 10.40 -8.78
C GLY A 131 -18.74 11.53 -7.99
N THR A 132 -18.42 11.34 -6.71
CA THR A 132 -17.71 12.35 -5.91
C THR A 132 -16.21 12.25 -6.13
N VAL A 133 -15.50 13.38 -6.30
CA VAL A 133 -14.04 13.39 -6.42
C VAL A 133 -13.39 13.59 -5.05
N HIS A 134 -12.66 12.57 -4.58
CA HIS A 134 -11.89 12.62 -3.35
C HIS A 134 -10.44 13.06 -3.62
N ARG A 135 -9.85 13.81 -2.68
CA ARG A 135 -8.46 14.30 -2.73
C ARG A 135 -7.70 13.86 -1.48
N PHE A 136 -6.49 13.33 -1.65
CA PHE A 136 -5.76 12.65 -0.57
C PHE A 136 -4.32 13.18 -0.33
N GLY A 137 -4.03 14.43 -0.71
CA GLY A 137 -2.69 15.01 -0.57
C GLY A 137 -1.81 14.76 -1.79
N LEU A 138 -0.53 15.14 -1.68
CA LEU A 138 0.47 15.00 -2.75
C LEU A 138 1.06 13.59 -2.73
N VAL A 139 1.10 12.92 -3.88
CA VAL A 139 1.69 11.58 -4.02
C VAL A 139 3.20 11.68 -3.89
N THR A 140 3.77 10.96 -2.93
CA THR A 140 5.23 10.89 -2.71
C THR A 140 5.82 9.58 -3.18
N ARG A 141 5.03 8.49 -3.17
CA ARG A 141 5.47 7.18 -3.62
C ARG A 141 4.31 6.33 -4.12
N ILE A 142 4.57 5.53 -5.15
CA ILE A 142 3.69 4.48 -5.62
C ILE A 142 4.48 3.17 -5.60
N THR A 143 3.90 2.12 -5.04
CA THR A 143 4.52 0.79 -4.94
C THR A 143 3.56 -0.24 -5.50
N VAL A 144 4.03 -1.12 -6.38
CA VAL A 144 3.23 -2.25 -6.86
C VAL A 144 3.18 -3.32 -5.77
N LEU A 145 1.97 -3.71 -5.36
CA LEU A 145 1.75 -4.79 -4.40
C LEU A 145 1.53 -6.13 -5.12
N THR A 146 0.67 -6.12 -6.14
CA THR A 146 0.50 -7.26 -7.05
C THR A 146 0.16 -6.77 -8.45
N THR A 147 0.55 -7.53 -9.46
CA THR A 147 0.18 -7.31 -10.87
C THR A 147 -1.03 -8.13 -11.30
N THR A 148 -1.53 -9.03 -10.44
CA THR A 148 -2.71 -9.85 -10.70
C THR A 148 -3.97 -9.25 -10.07
N VAL A 149 -5.12 -9.57 -10.68
CA VAL A 149 -6.43 -9.03 -10.31
C VAL A 149 -7.11 -9.92 -9.27
N ASP A 150 -6.53 -10.00 -8.08
CA ASP A 150 -7.28 -10.46 -6.90
C ASP A 150 -7.75 -9.20 -6.17
N SER A 151 -9.06 -9.04 -6.00
CA SER A 151 -9.60 -7.84 -5.37
C SER A 151 -9.02 -7.70 -3.97
N ILE A 152 -8.79 -6.46 -3.52
CA ILE A 152 -8.43 -6.21 -2.11
C ILE A 152 -9.48 -6.79 -1.16
N THR A 153 -10.72 -7.00 -1.63
CA THR A 153 -11.85 -7.50 -0.84
C THR A 153 -12.07 -9.01 -0.93
N ASP A 154 -11.25 -9.73 -1.70
CA ASP A 154 -11.30 -11.20 -1.68
C ASP A 154 -10.89 -11.65 -0.28
N ALA A 155 -11.78 -12.34 0.43
CA ALA A 155 -11.66 -12.60 1.85
C ALA A 155 -10.66 -13.74 2.13
N PRO A 156 -9.39 -13.46 2.52
CA PRO A 156 -8.51 -14.53 2.98
C PRO A 156 -9.04 -15.09 4.30
N ASP A 157 -8.81 -16.38 4.54
CA ASP A 157 -8.89 -16.90 5.89
C ASP A 157 -7.59 -16.57 6.62
N LEU A 158 -7.69 -15.75 7.68
CA LEU A 158 -6.56 -15.39 8.53
C LEU A 158 -6.53 -16.24 9.81
N GLY A 159 -7.42 -17.22 9.94
CA GLY A 159 -7.45 -18.16 11.05
C GLY A 159 -6.15 -18.94 11.16
N GLY A 160 -5.55 -18.93 12.35
CA GLY A 160 -4.29 -19.59 12.63
C GLY A 160 -3.04 -18.76 12.34
N LEU A 161 -3.17 -17.60 11.67
CA LEU A 161 -2.03 -16.73 11.32
C LEU A 161 -1.24 -16.33 12.58
N GLN A 162 0.07 -16.54 12.54
CA GLN A 162 0.99 -16.05 13.56
C GLN A 162 1.51 -14.67 13.18
N ARG A 163 1.83 -13.84 14.18
CA ARG A 163 2.32 -12.48 13.94
C ARG A 163 3.62 -12.47 13.15
N GLU A 164 4.47 -13.47 13.37
CA GLU A 164 5.75 -13.64 12.69
C GLU A 164 5.58 -14.01 11.20
N GLU A 165 4.45 -14.61 10.84
CA GLU A 165 4.11 -15.03 9.47
C GLU A 165 3.45 -13.90 8.66
N LEU A 166 3.18 -12.74 9.27
CA LEU A 166 2.50 -11.63 8.63
C LEU A 166 3.28 -11.06 7.43
N ASP A 167 4.60 -11.24 7.38
CA ASP A 167 5.49 -10.87 6.26
C ASP A 167 5.26 -9.46 5.67
N GLY A 168 4.96 -8.49 6.53
CA GLY A 168 4.69 -7.11 6.11
C GLY A 168 3.27 -6.86 5.56
N HIS A 169 2.44 -7.89 5.45
CA HIS A 169 1.04 -7.74 5.07
C HIS A 169 0.26 -6.89 6.07
N VAL A 170 -0.69 -6.15 5.54
CA VAL A 170 -1.60 -5.33 6.34
C VAL A 170 -3.02 -5.64 5.92
N TYR A 171 -3.89 -5.93 6.88
CA TYR A 171 -5.29 -6.23 6.62
C TYR A 171 -6.19 -5.22 7.33
N LEU A 172 -7.33 -4.91 6.73
CA LEU A 172 -8.42 -4.20 7.37
C LEU A 172 -9.62 -5.12 7.50
N LEU A 173 -10.05 -5.35 8.72
CA LEU A 173 -11.23 -6.14 9.03
C LEU A 173 -12.37 -5.19 9.37
N ARG A 174 -13.53 -5.38 8.75
CA ARG A 174 -14.79 -4.77 9.21
C ARG A 174 -15.49 -5.79 10.07
N LEU A 175 -15.79 -5.43 11.30
CA LEU A 175 -16.54 -6.27 12.22
C LEU A 175 -18.02 -5.84 12.22
N ALA A 176 -18.88 -6.79 12.53
CA ALA A 176 -20.29 -6.55 12.76
C ALA A 176 -20.45 -5.59 13.93
N GLY A 177 -21.29 -4.58 13.75
CA GLY A 177 -21.71 -3.67 14.81
C GLY A 177 -23.15 -3.25 14.60
N ASP A 178 -23.79 -2.84 15.70
CA ASP A 178 -25.15 -2.32 15.68
C ASP A 178 -25.21 -0.99 14.90
N GLU A 179 -26.42 -0.47 14.65
CA GLU A 179 -26.85 0.56 13.66
C GLU A 179 -25.96 1.79 13.36
N HIS A 180 -24.86 2.03 14.07
CA HIS A 180 -23.92 3.12 13.81
C HIS A 180 -22.47 2.60 13.76
N ALA A 181 -21.96 2.42 12.53
CA ALA A 181 -20.55 2.23 12.16
C ALA A 181 -19.81 1.14 12.96
N GLY A 182 -19.91 -0.10 12.47
CA GLY A 182 -19.19 -1.26 13.01
C GLY A 182 -17.70 -1.01 13.22
N THR A 183 -17.17 -1.66 14.26
CA THR A 183 -15.77 -1.60 14.64
C THR A 183 -14.89 -2.05 13.47
N THR A 184 -13.93 -1.21 13.07
CA THR A 184 -12.91 -1.62 12.09
C THR A 184 -11.61 -1.95 12.80
N VAL A 185 -10.91 -2.97 12.31
CA VAL A 185 -9.65 -3.42 12.88
C VAL A 185 -8.58 -3.39 11.81
N LEU A 186 -7.55 -2.56 11.99
CA LEU A 186 -6.34 -2.60 11.18
C LEU A 186 -5.38 -3.62 11.81
N LEU A 187 -5.13 -4.69 11.10
CA LEU A 187 -4.22 -5.75 11.48
C LEU A 187 -2.87 -5.53 10.80
N ASP A 188 -1.87 -5.24 11.62
CA ASP A 188 -0.46 -5.27 11.26
C ASP A 188 0.33 -6.03 12.34
N HIS A 189 1.60 -5.72 12.60
CA HIS A 189 2.33 -6.26 13.75
C HIS A 189 1.73 -5.88 15.13
N ALA A 190 0.75 -4.98 15.13
CA ALA A 190 -0.20 -4.72 16.20
C ALA A 190 -1.64 -4.78 15.65
N LEU A 191 -2.60 -4.95 16.55
CA LEU A 191 -4.01 -4.87 16.24
C LEU A 191 -4.50 -3.48 16.63
N TRP A 192 -5.00 -2.70 15.68
CA TRP A 192 -5.58 -1.39 15.95
C TRP A 192 -7.09 -1.45 15.80
N ILE A 193 -7.81 -1.23 16.89
CA ILE A 193 -9.27 -1.26 16.92
C ILE A 193 -9.77 0.17 16.86
N PHE A 194 -10.68 0.45 15.94
CA PHE A 194 -11.34 1.74 15.79
C PHE A 194 -12.83 1.57 16.09
N ASP A 195 -13.29 2.19 17.17
CA ASP A 195 -14.69 2.22 17.57
C ASP A 195 -15.26 3.63 17.33
N VAL A 196 -16.37 3.70 16.60
CA VAL A 196 -17.04 4.95 16.21
C VAL A 196 -18.29 5.15 17.05
N SER A 197 -18.12 5.22 18.37
CA SER A 197 -19.22 5.61 19.23
C SER A 197 -19.49 7.12 19.10
N ARG A 198 -20.57 7.47 18.37
CA ARG A 198 -21.25 8.80 18.33
C ARG A 198 -20.34 10.05 18.28
N ARG A 199 -19.39 10.09 17.32
CA ARG A 199 -18.56 11.24 16.87
C ARG A 199 -17.14 11.33 17.43
N GLU A 200 -16.69 10.39 18.25
CA GLU A 200 -15.29 10.26 18.63
C GLU A 200 -14.79 8.88 18.19
N VAL A 201 -13.70 8.86 17.43
CA VAL A 201 -13.07 7.59 17.01
C VAL A 201 -12.14 7.19 18.13
N GLN A 202 -12.56 6.20 18.93
CA GLN A 202 -11.67 5.59 19.91
C GLN A 202 -10.74 4.61 19.19
N ARG A 203 -9.44 4.75 19.46
CA ARG A 203 -8.40 3.93 18.85
C ARG A 203 -7.63 3.19 19.94
N ASP A 204 -7.74 1.87 19.93
CA ASP A 204 -7.00 1.01 20.84
C ASP A 204 -5.94 0.22 20.11
N ARG A 205 -4.74 0.18 20.69
CA ARG A 205 -3.63 -0.64 20.21
C ARG A 205 -3.50 -1.88 21.08
N VAL A 206 -3.69 -3.05 20.49
CA VAL A 206 -3.59 -4.34 21.17
C VAL A 206 -2.43 -5.15 20.60
N PRO A 207 -1.45 -5.56 21.42
CA PRO A 207 -0.43 -6.51 20.98
C PRO A 207 -1.04 -7.90 20.83
N TRP A 208 -0.63 -8.64 19.80
CA TRP A 208 -1.10 -9.98 19.51
C TRP A 208 0.05 -10.93 19.17
N THR A 209 -0.20 -12.23 19.21
CA THR A 209 0.75 -13.29 18.83
C THR A 209 0.16 -14.20 17.76
N ARG A 210 -1.13 -14.54 17.87
CA ARG A 210 -1.83 -15.41 16.92
C ARG A 210 -3.29 -15.00 16.74
N LEU A 211 -3.80 -15.13 15.52
CA LEU A 211 -5.23 -15.11 15.24
C LEU A 211 -5.78 -16.52 15.41
N VAL A 212 -6.60 -16.75 16.44
CA VAL A 212 -7.23 -18.06 16.68
C VAL A 212 -8.35 -18.29 15.66
N SER A 213 -9.15 -17.26 15.40
CA SER A 213 -10.15 -17.23 14.32
C SER A 213 -10.19 -15.83 13.72
N ALA A 214 -10.18 -15.75 12.40
CA ALA A 214 -10.23 -14.50 11.66
C ALA A 214 -10.68 -14.77 10.21
N SER A 215 -11.92 -15.24 10.09
CA SER A 215 -12.58 -15.56 8.83
C SER A 215 -13.90 -14.82 8.71
N VAL A 216 -14.29 -14.42 7.49
CA VAL A 216 -15.59 -13.80 7.27
C VAL A 216 -16.72 -14.73 7.74
N GLY A 217 -17.63 -14.18 8.54
CA GLY A 217 -18.74 -14.91 9.16
C GLY A 217 -18.40 -15.55 10.52
N THR A 218 -17.16 -15.42 11.00
CA THR A 218 -16.72 -15.92 12.32
C THR A 218 -16.31 -14.76 13.24
N GLU A 219 -16.40 -14.96 14.54
CA GLU A 219 -15.86 -14.01 15.52
C GLU A 219 -14.34 -13.88 15.39
N LEU A 220 -13.82 -12.67 15.55
CA LEU A 220 -12.40 -12.43 15.58
C LEU A 220 -11.85 -12.76 16.97
N VAL A 221 -11.04 -13.83 17.07
CA VAL A 221 -10.40 -14.24 18.32
C VAL A 221 -8.89 -14.07 18.19
N VAL A 222 -8.32 -13.24 19.06
CA VAL A 222 -6.91 -12.85 19.05
C VAL A 222 -6.24 -13.34 20.32
N GLU A 223 -5.11 -14.02 20.19
CA GLU A 223 -4.23 -14.38 21.29
C GLU A 223 -3.22 -13.26 21.55
N ARG A 224 -3.04 -12.90 22.81
CA ARG A 224 -2.13 -11.83 23.25
C ARG A 224 -0.83 -12.44 23.82
N PRO A 225 0.27 -11.65 23.88
CA PRO A 225 1.55 -12.14 24.42
C PRO A 225 1.50 -12.67 25.86
N ASN A 226 0.50 -12.28 26.64
CA ASN A 226 0.30 -12.77 28.01
C ASN A 226 -0.47 -14.11 28.08
N GLY A 227 -0.73 -14.75 26.93
CA GLY A 227 -1.54 -15.98 26.82
C GLY A 227 -3.05 -15.75 26.93
N GLY A 228 -3.50 -14.53 27.21
CA GLY A 228 -4.90 -14.17 27.28
C GLY A 228 -5.51 -14.02 25.89
N ARG A 229 -6.75 -14.49 25.72
CA ARG A 229 -7.51 -14.28 24.47
C ARG A 229 -8.37 -13.02 24.56
N MET A 230 -8.60 -12.40 23.42
CA MET A 230 -9.54 -11.30 23.22
C MET A 230 -10.49 -11.71 22.11
N GLN A 231 -11.80 -11.60 22.37
CA GLN A 231 -12.85 -11.93 21.43
C GLN A 231 -13.52 -10.63 21.01
N LEU A 232 -13.60 -10.44 19.70
CA LEU A 232 -14.24 -9.32 19.04
C LEU A 232 -15.41 -9.84 18.19
N PRO A 233 -16.33 -8.96 17.76
CA PRO A 233 -17.49 -9.37 16.97
C PRO A 233 -17.14 -10.12 15.68
N VAL A 234 -18.19 -10.62 15.03
CA VAL A 234 -18.10 -11.35 13.75
C VAL A 234 -17.43 -10.49 12.69
N VAL A 235 -16.48 -11.08 11.96
CA VAL A 235 -15.83 -10.44 10.81
C VAL A 235 -16.80 -10.44 9.64
N GLU A 236 -17.17 -9.28 9.14
CA GLU A 236 -18.02 -9.14 7.96
C GLU A 236 -17.23 -9.09 6.66
N GLN A 237 -16.03 -8.50 6.72
CA GLN A 237 -15.20 -8.28 5.55
C GLN A 237 -13.73 -8.23 5.97
N ILE A 238 -12.87 -8.83 5.14
CA ILE A 238 -11.42 -8.73 5.26
C ILE A 238 -10.91 -8.08 3.98
N THR A 239 -10.10 -7.04 4.13
CA THR A 239 -9.50 -6.31 3.02
C THR A 239 -7.99 -6.37 3.11
N VAL A 240 -7.31 -6.85 2.07
CA VAL A 240 -5.85 -6.88 1.98
C VAL A 240 -5.34 -5.51 1.52
N LEU A 241 -4.55 -4.85 2.37
CA LEU A 241 -4.05 -3.49 2.13
C LEU A 241 -2.62 -3.45 1.63
N GLU A 242 -1.78 -4.37 2.09
CA GLU A 242 -0.37 -4.57 1.72
C GLU A 242 -0.09 -6.06 1.67
#